data_AF-A0A090YN03-F1
#
_entry.id   AF-A0A090YN03-F1
#
_cell.length_a   1.000
_cell.length_b   1.000
_cell.length_c   1.000
_cell.angle_alpha   90.00
_cell.angle_beta   90.00
_cell.angle_gamma   90.00
#
_symmetry.space_group_name_H-M   'P 1'
#
loop_
_entity.id
_entity.type
_entity.pdbx_description
1 polymer ?
#
loop_
_entity_poly.entity_id
_entity_poly.type
_entity_poly.pdbx_seq_one_letter_code
_entity_poly.pdbx_strand_id
1 'polypeptide(L)' 'MSETIIICLYIVFGISAVLGLIKELKKPEKNQFLILFDSLILIAAIFLVASIFI' A
#
# COMPACT_ATOMS: atom_id res chain seq x y z
N MET A 1 6.12 20.75 -9.26
CA MET A 1 6.91 19.67 -9.88
C MET A 1 7.20 18.54 -8.90
N SER A 2 7.78 18.81 -7.72
CA SER A 2 8.06 17.78 -6.68
C SER A 2 6.80 17.09 -6.13
N GLU A 3 5.78 17.85 -5.72
CA GLU A 3 4.53 17.30 -5.16
C GLU A 3 3.82 16.32 -6.09
N THR A 4 3.75 16.61 -7.39
CA THR A 4 3.07 15.75 -8.36
C THR A 4 3.78 14.39 -8.49
N ILE A 5 5.12 14.38 -8.43
CA ILE A 5 5.91 13.14 -8.45
C ILE A 5 5.69 12.34 -7.16
N ILE A 6 5.62 13.01 -6.01
CA ILE A 6 5.33 12.38 -4.72
C ILE A 6 3.94 11.73 -4.73
N ILE A 7 2.92 12.44 -5.23
CA ILE A 7 1.56 11.92 -5.35
C ILE A 7 1.51 10.72 -6.30
N CYS A 8 2.18 10.78 -7.46
CA CYS A 8 2.24 9.66 -8.40
C CYS A 8 2.91 8.42 -7.79
N LEU A 9 4.04 8.58 -7.10
CA LEU A 9 4.70 7.49 -6.37
C LEU A 9 3.78 6.88 -5.33
N TYR A 10 2.99 7.71 -4.65
CA TYR A 10 2.03 7.28 -3.66
C TYR A 10 0.91 6.41 -4.23
N ILE A 11 0.34 6.83 -5.36
CA ILE A 11 -0.70 6.09 -6.06
C ILE A 11 -0.16 4.74 -6.53
N VAL A 12 1.05 4.72 -7.11
CA VAL A 12 1.70 3.48 -7.55
C VAL A 12 1.95 2.54 -6.36
N PHE A 13 2.45 3.07 -5.25
CA PHE A 13 2.72 2.31 -4.02
C PHE A 13 1.44 1.71 -3.43
N GLY A 14 0.36 2.49 -3.36
CA GLY A 14 -0.95 2.02 -2.90
C GLY A 14 -1.52 0.91 -3.79
N ILE A 15 -1.42 1.05 -5.12
CA ILE A 15 -1.87 0.03 -6.07
C ILE A 15 -1.05 -1.26 -5.91
N SER A 16 0.27 -1.17 -5.72
CA SER A 16 1.13 -2.34 -5.50
C SER A 16 0.75 -3.10 -4.23
N ALA A 17 0.48 -2.40 -3.12
CA ALA A 17 0.04 -3.03 -1.88
C ALA A 17 -1.33 -3.73 -2.02
N VAL A 18 -2.28 -3.09 -2.71
CA VAL A 18 -3.60 -3.69 -3.00
C VAL A 18 -3.47 -4.94 -3.88
N LEU A 19 -2.60 -4.90 -4.90
CA LEU A 19 -2.34 -6.06 -5.76
C LEU A 19 -1.64 -7.19 -5.02
N GLY A 20 -0.70 -6.88 -4.11
CA GLY A 20 -0.08 -7.85 -3.20
C GLY A 20 -1.13 -8.57 -2.37
N LEU A 21 -2.00 -7.79 -1.72
CA LEU A 21 -3.07 -8.31 -0.86
C LEU A 21 -4.05 -9.20 -1.63
N ILE A 22 -4.48 -8.78 -2.83
CA ILE A 22 -5.37 -9.57 -3.70
C ILE A 22 -4.70 -10.87 -4.13
N LYS A 23 -3.41 -10.82 -4.49
CA LYS A 23 -2.65 -11.99 -4.94
C LYS A 23 -2.44 -12.99 -3.80
N GLU A 24 -2.24 -12.51 -2.58
CA GLU A 24 -2.09 -13.33 -1.38
C GLU A 24 -3.43 -13.93 -0.93
N LEU A 25 -4.53 -13.20 -1.05
CA LEU A 25 -5.89 -13.68 -0.78
C LEU A 25 -6.35 -14.76 -1.77
N LYS A 26 -5.83 -14.74 -3.00
CA LYS A 26 -6.15 -15.70 -4.05
C LYS A 26 -5.32 -16.99 -3.98
N LYS A 27 -4.27 -17.04 -3.14
CA LYS A 27 -3.50 -18.27 -2.90
C LYS A 27 -4.34 -19.24 -2.03
N PRO A 28 -4.31 -20.55 -2.34
CA PRO A 28 -5.03 -21.56 -1.57
C PRO A 28 -4.46 -21.72 -0.15
N GLU A 29 -3.14 -21.54 0.03
CA GLU A 29 -2.52 -21.33 1.33
C GLU A 29 -2.46 -19.83 1.63
N LYS A 30 -3.42 -19.35 2.40
CA LYS A 30 -3.46 -17.97 2.87
C LYS A 30 -2.31 -17.73 3.84
N ASN A 31 -1.28 -17.02 3.39
CA ASN A 31 -0.21 -16.62 4.27
C ASN A 31 -0.64 -15.36 5.06
N GLN A 32 -1.18 -15.56 6.26
CA GLN A 32 -1.68 -14.49 7.13
C GLN A 32 -0.63 -13.40 7.39
N PHE A 33 0.65 -13.77 7.43
CA PHE A 33 1.76 -12.83 7.57
C PHE A 33 1.88 -11.85 6.40
N LEU A 34 1.73 -12.32 5.16
CA LEU A 34 1.82 -11.46 3.98
C LEU A 34 0.60 -10.54 3.86
N ILE A 35 -0.59 -11.00 4.25
CA ILE A 35 -1.79 -10.17 4.34
C ILE A 35 -1.62 -9.06 5.39
N LEU A 36 -1.07 -9.39 6.57
CA LEU A 36 -0.75 -8.39 7.60
C LEU A 36 0.32 -7.41 7.12
N PHE A 37 1.32 -7.88 6.38
CA PHE A 37 2.40 -7.05 5.85
C PHE A 37 1.89 -6.04 4.81
N ASP A 38 1.08 -6.49 3.84
CA ASP A 38 0.46 -5.61 2.85
C ASP A 38 -0.52 -4.62 3.49
N SER A 39 -1.26 -5.04 4.52
CA SER A 39 -2.15 -4.14 5.28
C SER A 39 -1.38 -3.10 6.10
N LEU A 40 -0.23 -3.48 6.68
CA LEU A 40 0.64 -2.55 7.42
C LEU A 40 1.27 -1.53 6.48
N ILE A 41 1.68 -1.97 5.29
CA ILE A 41 2.15 -1.09 4.20
C ILE A 41 1.07 -0.09 3.80
N LEU A 42 -0.19 -0.54 3.68
CA LEU A 42 -1.32 0.33 3.34
C LEU A 42 -1.59 1.37 4.44
N ILE A 43 -1.52 1.00 5.72
CA ILE A 43 -1.69 1.93 6.85
C ILE A 43 -0.56 2.96 6.88
N ALA A 44 0.69 2.52 6.71
CA ALA A 44 1.84 3.43 6.63
C ALA A 44 1.70 4.39 5.44
N ALA A 45 1.20 3.89 4.31
CA ALA A 45 0.89 4.69 3.14
C ALA A 45 -0.13 5.79 3.49
N ILE A 46 -1.26 5.44 4.09
CA ILE A 46 -2.29 6.42 4.46
C ILE A 46 -1.74 7.47 5.45
N PHE A 47 -0.92 7.04 6.41
CA PHE A 47 -0.37 7.92 7.44
C PHE A 47 0.59 8.98 6.88
N LEU A 48 1.47 8.60 5.95
CA LEU A 48 2.39 9.54 5.31
C LEU A 48 1.64 10.52 4.39
N VAL A 49 0.57 10.09 3.69
CA VAL A 49 -0.30 11.02 2.93
C VAL A 49 -0.96 12.00 3.88
N ALA A 50 -1.55 11.52 4.97
CA ALA A 50 -2.17 12.39 5.96
C ALA A 50 -1.17 13.41 6.53
N SER A 51 0.08 13.00 6.75
CA SER A 51 1.16 13.90 7.21
C SER A 51 1.65 14.89 6.16
N ILE A 52 1.45 14.63 4.86
CA ILE A 52 1.77 15.58 3.78
C ILE A 52 0.65 16.62 3.63
N PHE A 53 -0.59 16.27 4.00
CA PHE A 53 -1.77 17.13 3.89
C PHE A 53 -2.06 17.98 5.15
N ILE A 54 -1.36 17.74 6.27
CA ILE A 54 -1.46 18.48 7.55
C ILE A 54 -0.27 19.43 7.69
#